data_AF-A0A832PCY3-F1
#
_entry.id   AF-A0A832PCY3-F1
#
_cell.length_a   1.000
_cell.length_b   1.000
_cell.length_c   1.000
_cell.angle_alpha   90.00
_cell.angle_beta   90.00
_cell.angle_gamma   90.00
#
_symmetry.space_group_name_H-M   'P 1'
#
loop_
_entity.id
_entity.type
_entity.pdbx_description
1 polymer ?
#
loop_
_entity_poly.entity_id
_entity_poly.type
_entity_poly.pdbx_seq_one_letter_code
_entity_poly.pdbx_strand_id
1 'polypeptide(L)'
;MDVTIITSGLYRDLHMDLINLLDKAIKLAAGANDTSNYVKINSEKIYEKLKAEGYNETEAMKSPLRIFSEEPGAYSPGLQEAIPASNTWEERMQLAEFYIKRTSAAYSTDTWGVKIPRVFEEKS
;
A
#
# COMPACT_ATOMS: atom_id res chain seq x y z
N MET A 1 -1.59 13.61 11.22
CA MET A 1 -1.86 12.17 11.05
C MET A 1 -1.49 11.75 9.63
N ASP A 2 -1.17 10.48 9.43
CA ASP A 2 -0.94 9.84 8.13
C ASP A 2 -1.87 8.62 8.04
N VAL A 3 -2.14 8.12 6.84
CA VAL A 3 -3.11 7.04 6.60
C VAL A 3 -2.58 6.03 5.61
N THR A 4 -2.93 4.76 5.82
CA THR A 4 -2.80 3.67 4.85
C THR A 4 -4.19 3.13 4.60
N ILE A 5 -4.62 3.10 3.34
CA ILE A 5 -5.95 2.68 2.94
C ILE A 5 -5.83 1.31 2.29
N ILE A 6 -6.47 0.31 2.87
CA ILE A 6 -6.59 -1.02 2.28
C ILE A 6 -8.05 -1.20 1.87
N THR A 7 -8.27 -1.38 0.57
CA THR A 7 -9.60 -1.59 0.00
C THR A 7 -9.74 -3.00 -0.57
N SER A 8 -10.97 -3.52 -0.62
CA SER A 8 -11.25 -4.75 -1.36
C SER A 8 -11.12 -4.52 -2.87
N GLY A 9 -10.77 -5.58 -3.60
CA GLY A 9 -10.78 -5.56 -5.06
C GLY A 9 -12.14 -5.18 -5.68
N LEU A 10 -13.26 -5.52 -5.04
CA LEU A 10 -14.58 -5.13 -5.53
C LEU A 10 -14.79 -3.61 -5.44
N TYR A 11 -14.43 -3.01 -4.31
CA TYR A 11 -14.53 -1.56 -4.14
C TYR A 11 -13.57 -0.83 -5.09
N ARG A 12 -12.37 -1.37 -5.32
CA ARG A 12 -11.42 -0.85 -6.32
C ARG A 12 -12.04 -0.78 -7.71
N ASP A 13 -12.74 -1.83 -8.13
CA ASP A 13 -13.32 -1.92 -9.46
C ASP A 13 -14.57 -1.04 -9.61
N LEU A 14 -15.40 -0.93 -8.57
CA LEU A 14 -16.66 -0.16 -8.61
C LEU A 14 -16.50 1.33 -8.36
N HIS A 15 -15.46 1.76 -7.63
CA HIS A 15 -15.31 3.12 -7.12
C HIS A 15 -13.97 3.76 -7.47
N MET A 16 -13.56 3.62 -8.73
CA MET A 16 -12.33 4.21 -9.26
C MET A 16 -12.30 5.75 -9.10
N ASP A 17 -13.46 6.40 -9.21
CA ASP A 17 -13.64 7.82 -8.97
C ASP A 17 -13.30 8.22 -7.52
N LEU A 18 -13.73 7.43 -6.54
CA LEU A 18 -13.40 7.65 -5.13
C LEU A 18 -11.92 7.37 -4.82
N ILE A 19 -11.32 6.35 -5.44
CA ILE A 19 -9.87 6.11 -5.33
C ILE A 19 -9.11 7.36 -5.82
N ASN A 20 -9.49 7.89 -6.98
CA ASN A 20 -8.87 9.08 -7.54
C ASN A 20 -9.09 10.32 -6.65
N LEU A 21 -10.26 10.44 -6.02
CA LEU A 21 -10.53 11.52 -5.07
C LEU A 21 -9.65 11.42 -3.82
N LEU A 22 -9.50 10.21 -3.26
CA LEU A 22 -8.61 9.95 -2.12
C LEU A 22 -7.15 10.24 -2.47
N ASP A 23 -6.67 9.78 -3.63
CA ASP A 23 -5.31 10.07 -4.09
C ASP A 23 -5.04 11.57 -4.22
N LYS A 24 -6.00 12.33 -4.79
CA LYS A 24 -5.91 13.80 -4.82
C LYS A 24 -5.82 14.41 -3.43
N ALA A 25 -6.63 13.94 -2.48
CA ALA A 25 -6.58 14.42 -1.10
C ALA A 25 -5.23 14.11 -0.43
N ILE A 26 -4.67 12.91 -0.66
CA ILE A 26 -3.34 12.52 -0.15
C ILE A 26 -2.25 13.39 -0.75
N LYS A 27 -2.26 13.62 -2.06
CA LYS A 27 -1.29 14.48 -2.76
C LYS A 27 -1.36 15.94 -2.29
N LEU A 28 -2.57 16.48 -2.10
CA LEU A 28 -2.79 17.81 -1.55
C LEU A 28 -2.28 17.91 -0.11
N ALA A 29 -2.61 16.92 0.72
CA ALA A 29 -2.11 16.84 2.08
C ALA A 29 -0.58 16.82 2.08
N ALA A 30 0.08 15.97 1.28
CA ALA A 30 1.54 15.88 1.18
C ALA A 30 2.22 17.17 0.67
N GLY A 31 1.54 17.96 -0.15
CA GLY A 31 2.04 19.24 -0.67
C GLY A 31 1.90 20.43 0.29
N ALA A 32 1.10 20.30 1.35
CA ALA A 32 0.89 21.37 2.32
C ALA A 32 2.13 21.62 3.19
N ASN A 33 2.49 22.90 3.35
CA ASN A 33 3.68 23.37 4.11
C ASN A 33 3.32 24.36 5.24
N ASP A 34 2.04 24.54 5.52
CA ASP A 34 1.50 25.45 6.53
C ASP A 34 1.53 24.87 7.95
N THR A 35 1.58 23.54 8.08
CA THR A 35 1.57 22.81 9.36
C THR A 35 2.45 21.55 9.32
N SER A 36 2.64 20.91 10.47
CA SER A 36 3.31 19.60 10.53
C SER A 36 2.53 18.53 9.76
N ASN A 37 3.15 18.04 8.69
CA ASN A 37 2.53 17.16 7.72
C ASN A 37 3.13 15.75 7.78
N TYR A 38 2.42 14.84 8.45
CA TYR A 38 2.90 13.48 8.65
C TYR A 38 2.90 12.63 7.38
N VAL A 39 2.04 12.93 6.39
CA VAL A 39 2.07 12.26 5.08
C VAL A 39 3.40 12.54 4.39
N LYS A 40 3.84 13.81 4.37
CA LYS A 40 5.12 14.22 3.79
C LYS A 40 6.29 13.61 4.57
N ILE A 41 6.35 13.85 5.88
CA ILE A 41 7.44 13.38 6.75
C ILE A 41 7.64 11.86 6.63
N ASN A 42 6.56 11.08 6.66
CA ASN A 42 6.67 9.63 6.56
C ASN A 42 7.04 9.17 5.14
N SER A 43 6.57 9.87 4.11
CA SER A 43 6.97 9.55 2.72
C SER A 43 8.46 9.77 2.50
N GLU A 44 9.02 10.87 3.02
CA GLU A 44 10.45 11.17 2.98
C GLU A 44 11.25 10.13 3.76
N LYS A 45 10.80 9.74 4.96
CA LYS A 45 11.46 8.68 5.75
C LYS A 45 11.50 7.34 5.01
N ILE A 46 10.40 6.92 4.40
CA ILE A 46 10.32 5.67 3.65
C ILE A 46 11.22 5.75 2.41
N TYR A 47 11.20 6.89 1.71
CA TYR A 47 12.07 7.13 0.55
C TYR A 47 13.55 6.96 0.93
N GLU A 48 14.01 7.67 1.97
CA GLU A 48 15.42 7.60 2.42
C GLU A 48 15.80 6.19 2.86
N LYS A 49 14.90 5.48 3.55
CA LYS A 49 15.13 4.10 3.96
C LYS A 49 15.29 3.17 2.75
N LEU A 50 14.42 3.28 1.75
CA LEU A 50 14.51 2.49 0.51
C LEU A 50 15.81 2.78 -0.24
N LYS A 51 16.23 4.05 -0.32
CA LYS A 51 17.50 4.42 -0.93
C LYS A 51 18.69 3.82 -0.17
N ALA A 52 18.67 3.86 1.16
CA ALA A 52 19.71 3.26 2.00
C ALA A 52 19.77 1.72 1.87
N GLU A 53 18.63 1.07 1.62
CA GLU A 53 18.53 -0.37 1.36
C GLU A 53 18.91 -0.75 -0.10
N GLY A 54 19.27 0.22 -0.94
CA GLY A 54 19.75 -0.01 -2.31
C GLY A 54 18.66 -0.08 -3.39
N TYR A 55 17.42 0.31 -3.07
CA TYR A 55 16.36 0.41 -4.08
C TYR A 55 16.66 1.54 -5.06
N ASN A 56 16.27 1.34 -6.32
CA ASN A 56 16.42 2.36 -7.35
C ASN A 56 15.48 3.54 -7.13
N GLU A 57 15.72 4.63 -7.86
CA GLU A 57 14.94 5.86 -7.77
C GLU A 57 13.45 5.64 -8.03
N THR A 58 13.11 4.86 -9.06
CA THR A 58 11.73 4.58 -9.45
C THR A 58 10.95 3.87 -8.33
N GLU A 59 11.57 2.93 -7.62
CA GLU A 59 10.96 2.25 -6.48
C GLU A 59 10.82 3.19 -5.27
N ALA A 60 11.87 3.93 -4.93
CA ALA A 60 11.84 4.85 -3.79
C ALA A 60 10.79 5.96 -3.99
N MET A 61 10.61 6.48 -5.21
CA MET A 61 9.63 7.51 -5.55
C MET A 61 8.17 7.08 -5.35
N LYS A 62 7.89 5.79 -5.13
CA LYS A 62 6.56 5.27 -4.80
C LYS A 62 6.20 5.42 -3.31
N SER A 63 7.12 5.85 -2.46
CA SER A 63 6.92 6.09 -1.01
C SER A 63 5.68 6.93 -0.64
N PRO A 64 5.22 7.89 -1.47
CA PRO A 64 3.99 8.63 -1.21
C PRO A 64 2.68 7.84 -1.37
N LEU A 65 2.67 6.68 -2.05
CA LEU A 65 1.45 5.92 -2.31
C LEU A 65 0.83 5.40 -1.00
N ARG A 66 -0.49 5.54 -0.84
CA ARG A 66 -1.21 5.17 0.39
C ARG A 66 -2.41 4.23 0.19
N ILE A 67 -2.85 4.01 -1.04
CA ILE A 67 -4.04 3.20 -1.34
C ILE A 67 -3.58 1.85 -1.89
N PHE A 68 -4.02 0.79 -1.24
CA PHE A 68 -3.59 -0.57 -1.51
C PHE A 68 -4.79 -1.51 -1.62
N SER A 69 -4.64 -2.55 -2.42
CA SER A 69 -5.62 -3.61 -2.59
C SER A 69 -4.92 -4.85 -3.15
N GLU A 70 -5.70 -5.89 -3.43
CA GLU A 70 -5.23 -6.98 -4.25
C GLU A 70 -4.91 -6.51 -5.68
N GLU A 71 -4.21 -7.35 -6.45
CA GLU A 71 -3.99 -7.10 -7.88
C GLU A 71 -5.32 -7.03 -8.66
N PRO A 72 -5.34 -6.36 -9.82
CA PRO A 72 -6.49 -6.38 -10.71
C PRO A 72 -6.97 -7.81 -10.98
N GLY A 73 -8.28 -8.05 -10.84
CA GLY A 73 -8.89 -9.38 -11.00
C GLY A 73 -8.85 -10.27 -9.75
N ALA A 74 -8.21 -9.84 -8.66
CA ALA A 74 -8.31 -10.48 -7.34
C ALA A 74 -9.26 -9.69 -6.41
N TYR A 75 -9.97 -10.42 -5.54
CA TYR A 75 -11.08 -9.90 -4.70
C TYR A 75 -11.01 -10.31 -3.23
N SER A 76 -10.00 -11.10 -2.85
CA SER A 76 -9.76 -11.53 -1.48
C SER A 76 -8.26 -11.68 -1.22
N PRO A 77 -7.78 -11.30 -0.03
CA PRO A 77 -6.42 -11.59 0.39
C PRO A 77 -6.17 -13.11 0.45
N GLY A 78 -7.21 -13.93 0.62
CA GLY A 78 -7.10 -15.40 0.68
C GLY A 78 -6.87 -15.95 2.10
N LEU A 79 -6.97 -15.10 3.13
CA LEU A 79 -6.74 -15.52 4.52
C LEU A 79 -7.84 -16.43 5.05
N GLN A 80 -9.07 -16.30 4.56
CA GLN A 80 -10.19 -17.15 4.94
C GLN A 80 -9.91 -18.61 4.59
N GLU A 81 -9.18 -18.85 3.49
CA GLU A 81 -8.78 -20.16 3.01
C GLU A 81 -7.46 -20.62 3.65
N ALA A 82 -6.53 -19.69 3.91
CA ALA A 82 -5.23 -20.01 4.48
C ALA A 82 -5.31 -20.36 5.99
N ILE A 83 -6.12 -19.67 6.77
CA ILE A 83 -6.22 -19.89 8.23
C ILE A 83 -6.68 -21.32 8.56
N PRO A 84 -7.73 -21.88 7.93
CA PRO A 84 -8.15 -23.27 8.18
C PRO A 84 -7.16 -24.31 7.66
N ALA A 85 -6.33 -23.96 6.68
CA ALA A 85 -5.27 -24.82 6.14
C ALA A 85 -4.04 -24.82 7.06
N SER A 86 -4.21 -25.13 8.35
CA SER A 86 -3.16 -25.06 9.37
C SER A 86 -1.98 -26.02 9.16
N ASN A 87 -2.06 -26.89 8.16
CA ASN A 87 -0.97 -27.74 7.68
C ASN A 87 -0.07 -27.04 6.63
N THR A 88 -0.41 -25.82 6.19
CA THR A 88 0.33 -25.07 5.17
C THR A 88 1.18 -23.93 5.72
N TRP A 89 1.10 -23.69 7.03
CA TRP A 89 1.88 -22.69 7.75
C TRP A 89 2.08 -23.15 9.20
N GLU A 90 3.21 -22.79 9.78
CA GLU A 90 3.61 -23.15 11.14
C GLU A 90 3.65 -21.91 12.04
N GLU A 91 3.99 -20.75 11.46
CA GLU A 91 4.19 -19.49 12.17
C GLU A 91 3.23 -18.41 11.68
N ARG A 92 2.73 -17.58 12.61
CA ARG A 92 1.83 -16.44 12.27
C ARG A 92 2.47 -15.47 11.27
N MET A 93 3.79 -15.38 11.24
CA MET A 93 4.53 -14.54 10.29
C MET A 93 4.24 -14.92 8.83
N GLN A 94 4.06 -16.22 8.54
CA GLN A 94 3.77 -16.70 7.19
C GLN A 94 2.40 -16.22 6.69
N LEU A 95 1.41 -16.09 7.59
CA LEU A 95 0.11 -15.50 7.28
C LEU A 95 0.21 -13.98 7.03
N ALA A 96 1.06 -13.28 7.78
CA ALA A 96 1.30 -11.85 7.58
C ALA A 96 2.00 -11.57 6.24
N GLU A 97 3.04 -12.33 5.91
CA GLU A 97 3.72 -12.27 4.61
C GLU A 97 2.76 -12.60 3.46
N PHE A 98 1.92 -13.62 3.64
CA PHE A 98 0.89 -13.95 2.67
C PHE A 98 -0.09 -12.79 2.45
N TYR A 99 -0.56 -12.18 3.53
CA TYR A 99 -1.42 -10.99 3.46
C TYR A 99 -0.75 -9.84 2.71
N ILE A 100 0.45 -9.42 3.13
CA ILE A 100 1.23 -8.35 2.48
C ILE A 100 1.43 -8.65 1.00
N LYS A 101 1.84 -9.89 0.65
CA LYS A 101 2.03 -10.30 -0.73
C LYS A 101 0.74 -10.14 -1.53
N ARG A 102 -0.42 -10.42 -0.94
CA ARG A 102 -1.71 -10.37 -1.63
C ARG A 102 -2.24 -8.94 -1.75
N THR A 103 -2.07 -8.08 -0.74
CA THR A 103 -2.69 -6.74 -0.68
C THR A 103 -1.74 -5.56 -0.96
N SER A 104 -0.49 -5.80 -1.33
CA SER A 104 0.50 -4.74 -1.58
C SER A 104 0.46 -4.11 -2.98
N ALA A 105 -0.61 -4.33 -3.76
CA ALA A 105 -0.76 -3.63 -5.03
C ALA A 105 -1.27 -2.22 -4.77
N ALA A 106 -0.57 -1.21 -5.28
CA ALA A 106 -0.89 0.19 -5.03
C ALA A 106 -1.76 0.81 -6.13
N TYR A 107 -2.54 1.81 -5.72
CA TYR A 107 -3.52 2.50 -6.54
C TYR A 107 -3.42 4.02 -6.33
N SER A 108 -3.41 4.77 -7.44
CA SER A 108 -3.43 6.23 -7.51
C SER A 108 -3.92 6.63 -8.89
N THR A 109 -4.02 7.94 -9.19
CA THR A 109 -4.36 8.38 -10.55
C THR A 109 -3.34 7.92 -11.60
N ASP A 110 -2.08 7.69 -11.20
CA ASP A 110 -0.94 7.43 -12.09
C ASP A 110 -0.36 6.01 -11.88
N THR A 111 -0.96 5.21 -11.01
CA THR A 111 -0.49 3.88 -10.64
C THR A 111 -1.68 2.96 -10.44
N TRP A 112 -1.76 1.86 -11.18
CA TRP A 112 -2.88 0.94 -11.08
C TRP A 112 -2.39 -0.51 -10.95
N GLY A 113 -2.48 -1.07 -9.74
CA GLY A 113 -2.17 -2.47 -9.49
C GLY A 113 -0.67 -2.79 -9.40
N VAL A 114 0.18 -1.80 -9.15
CA VAL A 114 1.64 -2.02 -9.07
C VAL A 114 2.01 -2.55 -7.69
N LYS A 115 2.60 -3.74 -7.62
CA LYS A 115 3.11 -4.32 -6.37
C LYS A 115 4.27 -3.51 -5.81
N ILE A 116 4.12 -3.10 -4.55
CA ILE A 116 5.16 -2.40 -3.78
C ILE A 116 5.20 -2.88 -2.33
N PRO A 117 5.45 -4.18 -2.07
CA PRO A 117 5.38 -4.78 -0.74
C PRO A 117 6.26 -4.06 0.28
N ARG A 118 7.45 -3.60 -0.12
CA ARG A 118 8.35 -2.89 0.80
C ARG A 118 7.77 -1.56 1.28
N VAL A 119 7.16 -0.77 0.39
CA VAL A 119 6.47 0.49 0.76
C VAL A 119 5.26 0.21 1.66
N PHE A 120 4.55 -0.90 1.41
CA PHE A 120 3.40 -1.32 2.21
C PHE A 120 3.79 -1.76 3.62
N GLU A 121 4.87 -2.54 3.75
CA GLU A 121 5.45 -3.00 5.03
C GLU A 121 5.85 -1.83 5.92
N GLU A 122 6.51 -0.81 5.37
CA GLU A 122 6.95 0.35 6.15
C GLU A 122 5.80 1.24 6.67
N LYS A 123 4.56 0.95 6.25
CA LYS A 123 3.35 1.67 6.65
C LYS A 123 2.42 0.83 7.53
N SER A 124 2.72 -0.46 7.72
CA SER A 124 1.92 -1.43 8.47
C SER A 124 2.49 -1.62 9.88
#